data_AF-A0A2L2Z0B8-F1
#
_entry.id   AF-A0A2L2Z0B8-F1
#
_cell.length_a   1.000
_cell.length_b   1.000
_cell.length_c   1.000
_cell.angle_alpha   90.00
_cell.angle_beta   90.00
_cell.angle_gamma   90.00
#
_symmetry.space_group_name_H-M   'P 1'
#
loop_
_entity.id
_entity.type
_entity.pdbx_description
1 polymer ?
#
loop_
_entity_poly.entity_id
_entity_poly.type
_entity_poly.pdbx_seq_one_letter_code
_entity_poly.pdbx_strand_id
1 'polypeptide(L)' 'EDRVGCGFLVKLDNHTIYEQTARLNNECSIYSAELTAIKLATLWANNNNIEQYTIFSVSKSSLQALE' A
#
# COMPACT_ATOMS: atom_id res chain seq x y z
N GLU A 1 -5.94 -22.78 1.57
CA GLU A 1 -6.84 -21.59 1.57
C GLU A 1 -5.92 -20.40 1.60
N ASP A 2 -5.44 -19.97 0.43
CA ASP A 2 -4.32 -19.02 0.39
C ASP A 2 -4.75 -17.84 -0.47
N ARG A 3 -5.62 -17.02 0.12
CA ARG A 3 -6.12 -15.79 -0.52
C ARG A 3 -5.20 -14.66 -0.10
N VAL A 4 -4.10 -14.47 -0.84
CA VAL A 4 -3.20 -13.34 -0.62
C VAL A 4 -3.76 -12.10 -1.32
N GLY A 5 -3.78 -10.98 -0.63
CA GLY A 5 -4.25 -9.70 -1.14
C GLY A 5 -3.49 -8.56 -0.49
N CYS A 6 -3.56 -7.40 -1.11
CA CYS A 6 -2.98 -6.17 -0.58
C CYS A 6 -4.02 -5.05 -0.63
N GLY A 7 -3.80 -4.01 0.14
CA GLY A 7 -4.64 -2.83 0.10
C GLY A 7 -4.00 -1.68 0.84
N PHE A 8 -4.47 -0.48 0.53
CA PHE A 8 -4.10 0.73 1.24
C PHE A 8 -5.34 1.60 1.45
N LEU A 9 -5.24 2.45 2.45
CA LEU A 9 -6.21 3.50 2.72
C LEU A 9 -5.46 4.82 2.84
N VAL A 10 -6.14 5.91 2.46
CA VAL A 10 -5.61 7.26 2.56
C VAL A 10 -6.47 8.01 3.56
N LYS A 11 -5.80 8.65 4.52
CA LYS A 11 -6.44 9.50 5.52
C LYS A 11 -6.04 10.95 5.32
N LEU A 12 -7.02 11.83 5.43
CA LEU A 12 -6.84 13.28 5.55
C LEU A 12 -7.65 13.75 6.75
N ASP A 13 -7.03 14.49 7.67
CA ASP A 13 -7.69 14.97 8.91
C ASP A 13 -8.42 13.86 9.68
N ASN A 14 -7.78 12.69 9.78
CA ASN A 14 -8.31 11.47 10.41
C ASN A 14 -9.54 10.84 9.72
N HIS A 15 -9.96 11.36 8.57
CA HIS A 15 -11.02 10.80 7.74
C HIS A 15 -10.44 9.97 6.60
N THR A 16 -10.99 8.78 6.36
CA THR A 16 -10.62 7.99 5.20
C THR A 16 -11.21 8.64 3.95
N ILE A 17 -10.35 9.10 3.05
CA ILE A 17 -10.74 9.75 1.79
C ILE A 17 -10.66 8.80 0.59
N TYR A 18 -9.91 7.70 0.74
CA TYR A 18 -9.75 6.71 -0.30
C TYR A 18 -9.36 5.36 0.29
N GLU A 19 -9.83 4.29 -0.30
CA GLU A 19 -9.37 2.94 -0.04
C GLU A 19 -9.31 2.15 -1.34
N GLN A 20 -8.29 1.30 -1.46
CA GLN A 20 -8.18 0.37 -2.58
C GLN A 20 -7.62 -0.94 -2.09
N THR A 21 -8.26 -2.03 -2.54
CA THR A 21 -7.79 -3.39 -2.32
C THR A 21 -7.53 -4.04 -3.67
N ALA A 22 -6.50 -4.87 -3.71
CA ALA A 22 -6.14 -5.65 -4.89
C ALA A 22 -5.89 -7.10 -4.48
N ARG A 23 -6.55 -8.01 -5.18
CA ARG A 23 -6.30 -9.44 -5.04
C ARG A 23 -4.99 -9.78 -5.73
N LEU A 24 -4.13 -10.53 -5.05
CA LEU A 24 -2.87 -11.03 -5.58
C LEU A 24 -2.98 -12.51 -5.93
N ASN A 25 -1.96 -13.05 -6.61
CA ASN A 25 -1.93 -14.48 -6.86
C ASN A 25 -1.75 -15.24 -5.52
N ASN A 26 -2.14 -16.51 -5.50
CA ASN A 26 -2.10 -17.32 -4.27
C ASN A 26 -0.67 -17.70 -3.83
N GLU A 27 0.34 -17.50 -4.69
CA GLU A 27 1.76 -17.73 -4.43
C GLU A 27 2.50 -16.45 -4.01
N CYS A 28 1.78 -15.34 -3.85
CA CYS A 28 2.37 -14.06 -3.54
C CYS A 28 2.85 -14.05 -2.08
N SER A 29 4.11 -13.69 -1.86
CA SER A 29 4.64 -13.56 -0.50
C SER A 29 4.02 -12.36 0.23
N ILE A 30 3.96 -12.42 1.56
CA ILE A 30 3.51 -11.28 2.39
C ILE A 30 4.31 -10.02 2.06
N TYR A 31 5.63 -10.15 1.88
CA TYR A 31 6.51 -9.07 1.47
C TYR A 31 6.11 -8.45 0.12
N SER A 32 5.85 -9.29 -0.89
CA SER A 32 5.41 -8.82 -2.20
C SER A 32 4.05 -8.13 -2.14
N ALA A 33 3.15 -8.61 -1.27
CA ALA A 33 1.85 -8.01 -1.06
C ALA A 33 1.95 -6.61 -0.44
N GLU A 34 2.78 -6.47 0.59
CA GLU A 34 3.03 -5.19 1.27
C GLU A 34 3.74 -4.18 0.36
N LEU A 35 4.76 -4.60 -0.39
CA LEU A 35 5.41 -3.74 -1.37
C LEU A 35 4.43 -3.28 -2.47
N THR A 36 3.51 -4.16 -2.88
CA THR A 36 2.47 -3.81 -3.86
C THR A 36 1.48 -2.79 -3.29
N ALA A 37 1.08 -2.92 -2.03
CA ALA A 37 0.25 -1.91 -1.36
C ALA A 37 0.92 -0.53 -1.35
N ILE A 38 2.21 -0.46 -1.02
CA ILE A 38 2.99 0.78 -1.02
C ILE A 38 3.04 1.38 -2.43
N LYS A 39 3.34 0.56 -3.44
CA LYS A 39 3.39 1.01 -4.84
C LYS A 39 2.05 1.56 -5.32
N LEU A 40 0.94 0.90 -4.96
CA LEU A 40 -0.41 1.38 -5.29
C LEU A 40 -0.73 2.71 -4.60
N ALA A 41 -0.34 2.87 -3.33
CA ALA A 41 -0.50 4.12 -2.60
C ALA A 41 0.29 5.28 -3.23
N THR A 42 1.55 5.05 -3.59
CA THR A 42 2.39 6.04 -4.29
C THR A 42 1.83 6.39 -5.67
N LEU A 43 1.36 5.39 -6.43
CA LEU A 43 0.73 5.65 -7.73
C LEU A 43 -0.52 6.51 -7.58
N TRP A 44 -1.34 6.23 -6.57
CA TRP A 44 -2.51 7.04 -6.27
C TRP A 44 -2.13 8.48 -5.89
N ALA A 45 -1.11 8.67 -5.05
CA ALA A 45 -0.63 9.99 -4.67
C ALA A 45 -0.14 10.79 -5.90
N ASN A 46 0.66 10.15 -6.77
CA ASN A 46 1.15 10.75 -8.01
C ASN A 46 0.00 11.13 -8.96
N ASN A 47 -1.00 10.25 -9.12
CA ASN A 47 -2.16 10.51 -9.97
C ASN A 47 -3.03 11.67 -9.46
N ASN A 48 -3.00 11.93 -8.14
CA ASN A 48 -3.72 13.04 -7.50
C ASN A 48 -2.84 14.30 -7.32
N ASN A 49 -1.63 14.32 -7.88
CA ASN A 49 -0.65 15.41 -7.71
C ASN A 49 -0.34 15.74 -6.25
N ILE A 50 -0.25 14.72 -5.39
CA ILE A 50 0.11 14.88 -3.98
C ILE A 50 1.63 14.77 -3.85
N GLU A 51 2.29 15.91 -3.64
CA GLU A 51 3.74 16.00 -3.52
C GLU A 51 4.27 15.56 -2.15
N GLN A 52 3.45 15.66 -1.10
CA GLN A 52 3.83 15.31 0.27
C GLN A 52 2.81 14.35 0.87
N TYR A 53 3.27 13.15 1.20
CA TYR A 53 2.49 12.15 1.90
C TYR A 53 3.39 11.30 2.79
N THR A 54 2.82 10.71 3.83
CA THR A 54 3.51 9.77 4.72
C THR A 54 2.90 8.40 4.56
N ILE A 55 3.73 7.42 4.22
CA ILE A 55 3.29 6.02 4.14
C ILE A 55 3.51 5.37 5.51
N PHE A 56 2.42 4.84 6.08
CA PHE A 56 2.47 4.01 7.27
C PHE A 56 2.34 2.55 6.86
N SER A 57 3.36 1.75 7.14
CA SER A 57 3.33 0.29 6.96
C SER A 57 3.81 -0.38 8.24
N VAL A 58 3.16 -1.46 8.64
CA VAL A 58 3.59 -2.30 9.79
C VAL A 58 4.76 -3.21 9.43
N SER A 59 5.11 -3.28 8.14
CA SER A 59 6.17 -4.13 7.64
C SER A 59 7.51 -3.41 7.63
N LYS A 60 8.33 -3.72 8.63
CA LYS A 60 9.69 -3.20 8.72
C LYS A 60 10.54 -3.59 7.50
N SER A 61 10.34 -4.80 6.96
CA SER A 61 11.03 -5.29 5.77
C SER A 61 10.62 -4.55 4.50
N SER A 62 9.33 -4.19 4.36
CA SER A 62 8.89 -3.39 3.22
C SER A 62 9.40 -1.95 3.29
N LEU A 63 9.43 -1.35 4.48
CA LEU A 63 10.00 -0.01 4.68
C LEU A 63 11.50 0.05 4.35
N GLN A 64 12.28 -0.96 4.75
CA GLN A 64 13.71 -1.05 4.41
C GLN A 64 13.99 -1.25 2.92
N ALA A 65 13.03 -1.75 2.14
CA ALA A 65 13.20 -1.91 0.70
C ALA A 65 12.97 -0.62 -0.10
N LEU A 66 12.47 0.45 0.55
CA LEU A 66 12.33 1.79 -0.03
C LEU A 66 13.49 2.73 0.35
N GLU A 67 14.40 2.32 1.24
CA GLU A 67 15.69 2.99 1.47
C GLU A 67 16.69 2.66 0.36
#